data_AF-A0A2D6YAN5-F1
#
_entry.id   AF-A0A2D6YAN5-F1
#
_cell.length_a   1.000
_cell.length_b   1.000
_cell.length_c   1.000
_cell.angle_alpha   90.00
_cell.angle_beta   90.00
_cell.angle_gamma   90.00
#
_symmetry.space_group_name_H-M   'P 1'
#
loop_
_entity.id
_entity.type
_entity.pdbx_description
1 polymer ?
#
loop_
_entity_poly.entity_id
_entity_poly.type
_entity_poly.pdbx_seq_one_letter_code
_entity_poly.pdbx_strand_id
1 'polypeptide(L)'
;MSLSDNTLITQFLSGNSNSFSILLDRYQKRVYGFIFSKLNDPNLADDIFQDTFIKVVKNLRMGKYKDEGRFLSWVIRIAHNLIMDHYRKINRLPKHESKIENFDMLDCLVEKSSSVEESMIKSQIH
;
A
#
# COMPACT_ATOMS: atom_id res chain seq x y z
N MET A 1 6.72 13.37 -16.77
CA MET A 1 5.37 12.89 -16.38
C MET A 1 5.52 11.58 -15.65
N SER A 2 5.05 11.50 -14.41
CA SER A 2 5.00 10.26 -13.65
C SER A 2 3.77 9.46 -14.11
N LEU A 3 3.92 8.17 -14.39
CA LEU A 3 2.77 7.32 -14.74
C LEU A 3 1.82 7.19 -13.54
N SER A 4 0.52 7.13 -13.82
CA SER A 4 -0.50 6.84 -12.81
C SER A 4 -0.30 5.44 -12.21
N ASP A 5 -0.75 5.24 -10.98
CA ASP A 5 -0.68 3.93 -10.32
C ASP A 5 -1.39 2.85 -11.13
N ASN A 6 -2.59 3.15 -11.64
CA ASN A 6 -3.35 2.21 -12.45
C ASN A 6 -2.58 1.82 -13.71
N THR A 7 -1.95 2.78 -14.40
CA THR A 7 -1.13 2.49 -15.58
C THR A 7 0.04 1.57 -15.24
N LEU A 8 0.76 1.84 -14.15
CA LEU A 8 1.87 1.00 -13.71
C LEU A 8 1.41 -0.41 -13.33
N ILE A 9 0.23 -0.54 -12.70
CA ILE A 9 -0.37 -1.83 -12.36
C ILE A 9 -0.73 -2.60 -13.64
N THR A 10 -1.38 -1.97 -14.61
CA THR A 10 -1.72 -2.60 -15.88
C THR A 10 -0.47 -3.09 -16.63
N GLN A 11 0.57 -2.25 -16.70
CA GLN A 11 1.84 -2.63 -17.33
C GLN A 11 2.55 -3.77 -16.58
N PHE A 12 2.51 -3.77 -15.24
CA PHE A 12 3.01 -4.88 -14.45
C PHE A 12 2.29 -6.18 -14.76
N LEU A 13 0.94 -6.15 -14.81
CA LEU A 13 0.12 -7.32 -15.13
C LEU A 13 0.32 -7.81 -16.57
N SER A 14 0.70 -6.92 -17.49
CA SER A 14 1.07 -7.29 -18.86
C SER A 14 2.52 -7.80 -19.00
N GLY A 15 3.24 -7.99 -17.89
CA GLY A 15 4.58 -8.58 -17.87
C GLY A 15 5.74 -7.58 -17.78
N ASN A 16 5.48 -6.26 -17.76
CA ASN A 16 6.52 -5.27 -17.56
C ASN A 16 6.88 -5.16 -16.07
N SER A 17 7.88 -5.94 -15.67
CA SER A 17 8.36 -6.03 -14.29
C SER A 17 8.87 -4.69 -13.72
N ASN A 18 9.41 -3.79 -14.56
CA ASN A 18 9.90 -2.49 -14.09
C ASN A 18 8.78 -1.60 -13.54
N SER A 19 7.55 -1.77 -14.02
CA SER A 19 6.40 -0.99 -13.56
C SER A 19 6.13 -1.20 -12.07
N PHE A 20 6.38 -2.41 -11.56
CA PHE A 20 6.24 -2.68 -10.13
C PHE A 20 7.34 -2.04 -9.30
N SER A 21 8.57 -1.97 -9.81
CA SER A 21 9.66 -1.26 -9.13
C SER A 21 9.30 0.21 -8.90
N ILE A 22 8.72 0.86 -9.90
CA ILE A 22 8.28 2.26 -9.80
C ILE A 22 7.19 2.43 -8.74
N LEU A 23 6.22 1.51 -8.68
CA LEU A 23 5.19 1.50 -7.63
C LEU A 23 5.81 1.28 -6.24
N LEU A 24 6.73 0.33 -6.12
CA LEU A 24 7.42 0.02 -4.88
C LEU A 24 8.20 1.25 -4.38
N ASP A 25 8.98 1.88 -5.26
CA ASP A 25 9.78 3.07 -4.94
C ASP A 25 8.92 4.23 -4.43
N ARG A 26 7.72 4.39 -5.00
CA ARG A 26 6.76 5.43 -4.61
C ARG A 26 6.22 5.23 -3.19
N TYR A 27 6.01 3.98 -2.78
CA TYR A 27 5.24 3.67 -1.57
C TYR A 27 6.03 3.02 -0.44
N GLN A 28 7.21 2.46 -0.70
CA GLN A 28 7.99 1.68 0.27
C GLN A 28 8.22 2.44 1.58
N LYS A 29 8.62 3.71 1.53
CA LYS A 29 8.91 4.50 2.75
C LYS A 29 7.67 4.72 3.62
N ARG A 30 6.51 4.97 2.99
CA ARG A 30 5.24 5.20 3.70
C ARG A 30 4.70 3.92 4.33
N VAL A 31 4.77 2.82 3.57
CA VAL A 31 4.34 1.50 4.04
C VAL A 31 5.25 1.02 5.18
N TYR A 32 6.56 1.14 5.02
CA TYR A 32 7.52 0.80 6.06
C TYR A 32 7.33 1.64 7.31
N GLY A 33 7.21 2.98 7.17
CA GLY A 33 6.97 3.87 8.30
C GLY A 33 5.69 3.53 9.06
N PHE A 34 4.61 3.18 8.36
CA PHE A 34 3.39 2.68 8.99
C PHE A 34 3.64 1.39 9.78
N ILE A 35 4.25 0.37 9.16
CA ILE A 35 4.54 -0.91 9.81
C ILE A 35 5.42 -0.70 11.06
N PHE A 36 6.51 0.04 10.90
CA PHE A 36 7.44 0.34 11.97
C PHE A 36 6.75 1.09 13.12
N SER A 37 5.87 2.06 12.83
CA SER A 37 5.13 2.78 13.87
C SER A 37 4.20 1.89 14.71
N LYS A 38 3.80 0.73 14.18
CA LYS A 38 2.93 -0.23 14.89
C LYS A 38 3.71 -1.28 15.66
N LEU A 39 4.90 -1.66 15.19
CA LEU A 39 5.67 -2.78 15.73
C LEU A 39 6.82 -2.32 16.64
N ASN A 40 7.42 -1.17 16.34
CA ASN A 40 8.60 -0.62 17.01
C ASN A 40 9.79 -1.62 17.12
N ASP A 41 9.89 -2.54 16.17
CA ASP A 41 10.94 -3.55 16.02
C ASP A 41 11.38 -3.55 14.55
N PRO A 42 12.63 -3.17 14.24
CA PRO A 42 13.13 -3.12 12.86
C PRO A 42 13.11 -4.47 12.15
N ASN A 43 13.50 -5.56 12.82
CA ASN A 43 13.60 -6.87 12.18
C ASN A 43 12.20 -7.39 11.81
N LEU A 44 11.26 -7.27 12.75
CA LEU A 44 9.89 -7.66 12.50
C LEU A 44 9.21 -6.74 11.47
N ALA A 45 9.54 -5.45 11.46
CA ALA A 45 9.04 -4.53 10.45
C ALA A 45 9.52 -4.89 9.05
N ASP A 46 10.79 -5.27 8.89
CA ASP A 46 11.36 -5.75 7.63
C ASP A 46 10.64 -7.02 7.14
N ASP A 47 10.40 -7.98 8.03
CA ASP A 47 9.67 -9.22 7.70
C ASP A 47 8.23 -8.93 7.24
N ILE A 48 7.47 -8.15 8.02
CA ILE A 48 6.08 -7.80 7.68
C ILE A 48 6.02 -6.96 6.40
N PHE A 49 7.01 -6.09 6.16
CA PHE A 49 7.12 -5.30 4.94
C PHE A 49 7.32 -6.18 3.71
N GLN A 50 8.25 -7.14 3.77
CA GLN A 50 8.47 -8.09 2.70
C GLN A 50 7.21 -8.92 2.40
N ASP A 51 6.59 -9.49 3.45
CA ASP A 51 5.34 -10.24 3.33
C ASP A 51 4.20 -9.41 2.73
N THR A 52 4.14 -8.11 3.08
CA THR A 52 3.16 -7.18 2.53
C THR A 52 3.30 -7.08 1.02
N PHE A 53 4.51 -6.83 0.51
CA PHE A 53 4.73 -6.65 -0.92
C PHE A 53 4.64 -7.97 -1.71
N ILE A 54 4.99 -9.11 -1.10
CA ILE A 54 4.72 -10.43 -1.66
C ILE A 54 3.20 -10.64 -1.83
N LYS A 55 2.40 -10.33 -0.80
CA LYS A 55 0.93 -10.42 -0.87
C LYS A 55 0.34 -9.44 -1.88
N VAL A 56 0.87 -8.22 -1.97
CA VAL A 56 0.49 -7.23 -2.98
C VAL A 56 0.66 -7.80 -4.39
N VAL A 57 1.85 -8.29 -4.72
CA VAL A 57 2.14 -8.89 -6.04
C VAL A 57 1.18 -10.04 -6.33
N LYS A 58 1.02 -10.96 -5.37
CA LYS A 58 0.12 -12.10 -5.51
C LYS A 58 -1.32 -11.66 -5.77
N ASN A 59 -1.83 -10.72 -4.98
CA ASN A 59 -3.20 -10.23 -5.11
C ASN A 59 -3.44 -9.45 -6.40
N LEU A 60 -2.46 -8.67 -6.86
CA LEU A 60 -2.51 -8.00 -8.17
C LEU A 60 -2.66 -9.04 -9.29
N ARG A 61 -1.79 -10.05 -9.31
CA ARG A 61 -1.83 -11.13 -10.32
C ARG A 61 -3.13 -11.94 -10.29
N MET A 62 -3.76 -12.05 -9.13
CA MET A 62 -5.06 -12.70 -8.97
C MET A 62 -6.26 -11.80 -9.32
N GLY A 63 -6.05 -10.54 -9.73
CA GLY A 63 -7.12 -9.59 -10.02
C GLY A 63 -7.93 -9.17 -8.79
N LYS A 64 -7.34 -9.23 -7.59
CA LYS A 64 -8.02 -8.90 -6.32
C LYS A 64 -7.97 -7.40 -5.97
N TYR A 65 -7.20 -6.62 -6.71
CA TYR A 65 -7.18 -5.16 -6.55
C TYR A 65 -8.32 -4.54 -7.35
N LYS A 66 -9.23 -3.86 -6.66
CA LYS A 66 -10.39 -3.17 -7.23
C LYS A 66 -10.45 -1.69 -6.86
N ASP A 67 -9.53 -1.24 -6.01
CA ASP A 67 -9.54 0.09 -5.43
C ASP A 67 -8.80 1.07 -6.37
N GLU A 68 -9.39 1.35 -7.54
CA GLU A 68 -8.81 2.21 -8.58
C GLU A 68 -8.32 3.55 -7.99
N GLY A 69 -7.03 3.86 -8.16
CA GLY A 69 -6.41 5.07 -7.63
C GLY A 69 -6.14 5.11 -6.12
N ARG A 70 -6.46 4.06 -5.34
CA ARG A 70 -6.21 4.00 -3.88
C ARG A 70 -5.18 2.92 -3.51
N PHE A 71 -4.12 2.82 -4.30
CA PHE A 71 -3.12 1.76 -4.15
C PHE A 71 -2.48 1.75 -2.76
N LEU A 72 -2.00 2.91 -2.28
CA LEU A 72 -1.40 3.01 -0.95
C LEU A 72 -2.34 2.52 0.15
N SER A 73 -3.60 2.97 0.12
CA SER A 73 -4.61 2.56 1.10
C SER A 73 -4.82 1.05 1.10
N TRP A 74 -4.89 0.46 -0.09
CA TRP A 74 -5.02 -0.97 -0.25
C TRP A 74 -3.81 -1.75 0.30
N VAL A 75 -2.58 -1.27 0.05
CA VAL A 75 -1.35 -1.86 0.59
C VAL A 75 -1.32 -1.76 2.13
N ILE A 76 -1.70 -0.62 2.70
CA ILE A 76 -1.74 -0.45 4.16
C ILE A 76 -2.74 -1.41 4.81
N ARG A 77 -3.90 -1.67 4.17
CA ARG A 77 -4.84 -2.69 4.65
C ARG A 77 -4.23 -4.09 4.68
N ILE A 78 -3.42 -4.44 3.68
CA ILE A 78 -2.70 -5.72 3.66
C ILE A 78 -1.68 -5.79 4.80
N ALA A 79 -0.87 -4.74 4.97
CA ALA A 79 0.12 -4.66 6.04
C ALA A 79 -0.52 -4.76 7.44
N HIS A 80 -1.60 -4.01 7.66
CA HIS A 80 -2.36 -4.06 8.91
C HIS A 80 -2.86 -5.48 9.22
N ASN A 81 -3.42 -6.18 8.24
CA ASN A 81 -3.89 -7.55 8.44
C ASN A 81 -2.74 -8.50 8.82
N LEU A 82 -1.56 -8.33 8.22
CA LEU A 82 -0.36 -9.10 8.60
C LEU A 82 0.08 -8.81 10.04
N ILE A 83 0.08 -7.55 10.45
CA ILE A 83 0.40 -7.13 11.83
C ILE A 83 -0.59 -7.78 12.81
N MET A 84 -1.90 -7.72 12.52
CA MET A 84 -2.91 -8.34 13.38
C MET A 84 -2.75 -9.86 13.44
N ASP A 85 -2.45 -10.51 12.31
CA ASP A 85 -2.17 -11.94 12.27
C ASP A 85 -0.94 -12.31 13.10
N HIS A 86 0.11 -11.48 13.09
CA HIS A 86 1.29 -11.65 13.93
C HIS A 86 0.94 -11.58 15.42
N TYR A 87 0.23 -10.54 15.87
CA TYR A 87 -0.18 -10.42 17.27
C TYR A 87 -1.12 -11.56 17.74
N ARG A 88 -2.03 -12.01 16.87
CA ARG A 88 -2.91 -13.16 17.17
C ARG A 88 -2.12 -14.44 17.41
N LYS A 89 -1.06 -14.69 16.62
CA LYS A 89 -0.20 -15.87 16.77
C LYS A 89 0.57 -15.85 18.10
N ILE A 90 1.07 -14.69 18.51
CA ILE A 90 1.80 -14.54 19.77
C ILE A 90 0.88 -14.79 20.96
N ASN A 91 -0.33 -14.21 20.97
CA ASN A 91 -1.22 -14.26 22.13
C ASN A 91 -2.06 -15.54 22.26
N ARG A 92 -1.92 -16.53 21.35
CA ARG A 92 -2.76 -17.77 21.30
C ARG A 92 -4.27 -17.50 21.44
N LEU A 93 -4.75 -16.33 21.01
CA LEU A 93 -6.16 -15.98 21.12
C LEU A 93 -6.97 -16.74 20.06
N PRO A 94 -8.14 -17.31 20.42
CA PRO A 94 -9.01 -17.96 19.44
C PRO A 94 -9.44 -16.98 18.35
N LYS A 95 -9.61 -17.48 17.11
CA LYS A 95 -10.06 -16.70 15.95
C LYS A 95 -11.47 -16.14 16.17
N HIS A 96 -11.60 -15.03 16.89
CA HIS A 96 -12.76 -14.18 16.75
C HIS A 96 -12.52 -13.31 15.53
N GLU A 97 -13.41 -13.37 14.53
CA GLU A 97 -13.41 -12.45 13.39
C GLU A 97 -13.48 -11.03 13.93
N SER A 98 -12.32 -10.38 14.04
CA SER A 98 -12.26 -8.96 14.34
C SER A 98 -12.76 -8.29 13.06
N LYS A 99 -14.01 -7.84 13.06
CA LYS A 99 -14.46 -6.84 12.10
C LYS A 99 -13.40 -5.76 12.12
N ILE A 100 -12.77 -5.55 10.97
CA ILE A 100 -11.73 -4.57 10.77
C ILE A 100 -12.35 -3.24 11.16
N GLU A 101 -12.05 -2.75 12.36
CA GLU A 101 -12.45 -1.40 12.77
C GLU A 101 -11.84 -0.44 11.75
N ASN A 102 -12.72 0.42 11.21
CA ASN A 102 -12.42 1.30 10.11
C ASN A 102 -11.13 2.08 10.39
N PHE A 103 -10.11 1.78 9.60
CA PHE A 103 -9.24 2.61 8.78
C PHE A 103 -9.31 4.17 8.84
N ASP A 104 -9.88 4.78 9.86
CA ASP A 104 -10.00 6.24 10.01
C ASP A 104 -8.64 6.91 10.29
N MET A 105 -7.59 6.13 10.59
CA MET A 105 -6.23 6.65 10.69
C MET A 105 -5.58 6.92 9.32
N LEU A 106 -6.11 6.38 8.22
CA LEU A 106 -5.48 6.55 6.91
C LEU A 106 -5.82 7.88 6.24
N ASP A 107 -6.90 8.56 6.61
CA ASP A 107 -7.22 9.88 6.06
C ASP A 107 -6.09 10.89 6.29
N CYS A 108 -5.44 10.85 7.46
CA CYS A 108 -4.27 11.69 7.74
C CYS A 108 -3.05 11.42 6.83
N LEU A 109 -2.91 10.20 6.28
CA LEU A 109 -1.80 9.85 5.39
C LEU A 109 -2.10 10.16 3.91
N VAL A 110 -3.38 10.33 3.56
CA VAL A 110 -3.85 10.67 2.21
C VAL A 110 -3.65 12.16 1.91
N GLU A 111 -3.69 13.04 2.92
CA GLU A 111 -3.58 14.49 2.74
C GLU A 111 -2.28 14.97 2.06
N LYS A 112 -1.20 14.17 2.06
CA LYS A 112 0.12 14.62 1.54
C LYS A 112 0.50 14.08 0.15
N SER A 113 -0.39 13.38 -0.57
CA SER A 113 -0.14 12.98 -1.97
C SER A 113 -0.74 13.91 -3.03
N SER A 114 -1.63 14.82 -2.66
CA SER A 114 -2.34 15.69 -3.63
C SER A 114 -1.70 17.06 -3.83
N SER A 115 -0.42 17.25 -3.49
CA SER A 115 0.24 18.57 -3.59
C SER A 115 1.17 18.73 -4.81
N VAL A 116 1.12 17.84 -5.82
CA VAL A 116 2.03 17.94 -6.98
C VAL A 116 1.31 17.88 -8.34
N GLU A 117 -0.01 18.05 -8.42
CA GLU A 117 -0.70 18.12 -9.72
C GLU A 117 -1.61 19.34 -9.88
N GLU A 118 -1.20 20.48 -9.35
CA GLU A 118 -1.85 21.77 -9.63
C GLU A 118 -0.92 22.80 -10.31
N SER A 119 0.14 22.34 -10.97
CA SER A 119 0.96 23.20 -11.82
C SER A 119 1.00 22.68 -13.24
N MET A 120 0.43 23.49 -14.15
CA MET A 120 0.49 23.43 -15.61
C MET A 120 -0.71 22.80 -16.36
N ILE A 121 -1.92 23.31 -16.11
CA ILE A 121 -2.87 23.57 -17.21
C ILE A 121 -3.29 25.04 -17.15
N LYS A 122 -2.41 25.94 -17.60
CA LYS A 122 -2.77 27.23 -18.21
C LYS A 122 -1.65 27.64 -19.17
N SER A 123 -1.49 26.87 -20.24
CA SER A 123 -1.09 27.45 -21.52
C SER A 123 -2.33 27.38 -22.41
N GLN A 124 -2.72 28.54 -22.94
CA GLN A 124 -3.79 28.81 -23.91
C GLN A 124 -5.21 28.90 -23.33
N ILE A 125 -5.72 30.13 -23.21
CA ILE A 125 -6.61 30.75 -24.21
C ILE A 125 -6.55 32.29 -24.00
N HIS A 126 -6.24 32.96 -25.11
CA HIS A 126 -6.08 34.40 -25.39
C HIS A 126 -4.86 35.12 -24.79
#